data_AF-A0A349D4C9-F1
#
_entry.id   AF-A0A349D4C9-F1
#
_cell.length_a   1.000
_cell.length_b   1.000
_cell.length_c   1.000
_cell.angle_alpha   90.00
_cell.angle_beta   90.00
_cell.angle_gamma   90.00
#
_symmetry.space_group_name_H-M   'P 1'
#
loop_
_entity.id
_entity.type
_entity.pdbx_description
1 polymer ?
#
loop_
_entity_poly.entity_id
_entity_poly.type
_entity_poly.pdbx_seq_one_letter_code
_entity_poly.pdbx_strand_id
1 'polypeptide(L)'
;MKSKPLTRTNLRSLDLSSYSEISIVIPAFNEGINIAKAIEAIRTFEAAHEPFKEIIVVNDGSKDHTKSIVLECEGVLLLDKQQNEGKGAAVRDGMLRAKGDWVLFLDADMSTPIEEIDKLIPQTEEHDIIIGSRNLPDSYKVSDQPLYRRWMGKSFAYLVRWISGLSFRDTQCGFKMMNRKSLESIFPEMKVLGWAFDVEILLLAQKKDFAVAEVPIVWIDRTFSSKVQPIKTSWEMLLDLIKMRMRS
;
A
#
# COMPACT_ATOMS: atom_id res chain seq x y z
N MET A 1 -22.71 -41.74 -2.82
CA MET A 1 -23.18 -40.35 -2.59
C MET A 1 -21.98 -39.42 -2.72
N LYS A 2 -21.85 -38.70 -3.84
CA LYS A 2 -20.80 -37.69 -4.04
C LYS A 2 -21.31 -36.36 -3.47
N SER A 3 -20.59 -35.80 -2.51
CA SER A 3 -20.88 -34.48 -1.94
C SER A 3 -20.76 -33.42 -3.03
N LYS A 4 -21.81 -32.61 -3.18
CA LYS A 4 -21.78 -31.39 -3.99
C LYS A 4 -20.80 -30.39 -3.36
N PRO A 5 -19.98 -29.68 -4.14
CA PRO A 5 -19.20 -28.57 -3.62
C PRO A 5 -20.17 -27.47 -3.16
N LEU A 6 -19.88 -26.90 -1.99
CA LEU A 6 -20.59 -25.74 -1.45
C LEU A 6 -20.41 -24.58 -2.44
N THR A 7 -21.49 -24.26 -3.16
CA THR A 7 -21.58 -23.04 -3.95
C THR A 7 -21.38 -21.86 -3.01
N ARG A 8 -20.43 -20.98 -3.35
CA ARG A 8 -20.27 -19.64 -2.76
C ARG A 8 -21.56 -18.84 -2.99
N THR A 9 -22.54 -19.01 -2.12
CA THR A 9 -23.82 -18.31 -2.19
C THR A 9 -23.73 -17.01 -1.38
N ASN A 10 -24.14 -15.91 -2.00
CA ASN A 10 -24.28 -14.55 -1.45
C ASN A 10 -22.99 -13.76 -1.18
N LEU A 11 -22.19 -13.50 -2.21
CA LEU A 11 -21.50 -12.22 -2.28
C LEU A 11 -22.51 -11.23 -2.88
N ARG A 12 -23.00 -10.29 -2.07
CA ARG A 12 -23.47 -9.02 -2.64
C ARG A 12 -22.32 -8.52 -3.49
N SER A 13 -22.54 -8.39 -4.80
CA SER A 13 -21.70 -7.56 -5.64
C SER A 13 -21.65 -6.19 -4.97
N LEU A 14 -20.56 -5.90 -4.27
CA LEU A 14 -20.17 -4.53 -3.97
C LEU A 14 -19.83 -3.96 -5.34
N ASP A 15 -20.85 -3.43 -6.00
CA ASP A 15 -20.69 -2.59 -7.16
C ASP A 15 -19.98 -1.35 -6.62
N LEU A 16 -18.65 -1.37 -6.69
CA LEU A 16 -17.83 -0.18 -6.49
C LEU A 16 -18.09 0.74 -7.68
N SER A 17 -19.33 1.23 -7.77
CA SER A 17 -19.75 2.20 -8.76
C SER A 17 -19.31 3.60 -8.37
N SER A 18 -18.66 3.77 -7.21
CA SER A 18 -18.35 5.06 -6.64
C SER A 18 -17.07 5.11 -5.80
N TYR A 19 -16.20 6.09 -6.08
CA TYR A 19 -15.02 6.43 -5.27
C TYR A 19 -15.38 6.84 -3.84
N SER A 20 -16.64 7.22 -3.59
CA SER A 20 -17.13 7.61 -2.26
C SER A 20 -17.15 6.47 -1.23
N GLU A 21 -16.95 5.22 -1.67
CA GLU A 21 -16.78 4.05 -0.80
C GLU A 21 -15.31 3.80 -0.42
N ILE A 22 -14.35 4.52 -1.02
CA ILE A 22 -12.93 4.29 -0.85
C ILE A 22 -12.33 5.31 0.12
N SER A 23 -11.64 4.85 1.17
CA SER A 23 -10.78 5.68 2.02
C SER A 23 -9.35 5.69 1.48
N ILE A 24 -8.72 6.86 1.48
CA ILE A 24 -7.31 7.03 1.12
C ILE A 24 -6.45 7.14 2.39
N VAL A 25 -5.39 6.36 2.49
CA VAL A 25 -4.43 6.37 3.61
C VAL A 25 -3.03 6.68 3.11
N ILE A 26 -2.40 7.71 3.70
CA ILE A 26 -1.08 8.20 3.31
C ILE A 26 -0.16 8.22 4.55
N PRO A 27 0.75 7.24 4.72
CA PRO A 27 1.74 7.27 5.79
C PRO A 27 2.83 8.31 5.49
N ALA A 28 3.22 9.08 6.49
CA ALA A 28 4.15 10.20 6.34
C ALA A 28 5.18 10.23 7.47
N PHE A 29 6.47 10.29 7.12
CA PHE A 29 7.55 10.59 8.06
C PHE A 29 8.57 11.53 7.44
N ASN A 30 8.53 12.79 7.87
CA ASN A 30 9.26 13.90 7.27
C ASN A 30 8.97 14.03 5.76
N GLU A 31 7.69 14.10 5.39
CA GLU A 31 7.24 14.11 4.00
C GLU A 31 6.54 15.43 3.63
N GLY A 32 6.83 16.55 4.31
CA GLY A 32 6.04 17.78 4.19
C GLY A 32 5.77 18.24 2.76
N ILE A 33 6.82 18.32 1.93
CA ILE A 33 6.69 18.70 0.51
C ILE A 33 5.84 17.69 -0.27
N ASN A 34 6.01 16.40 0.01
CA ASN A 34 5.37 15.33 -0.74
C ASN A 34 3.88 15.20 -0.35
N ILE A 35 3.55 15.39 0.93
CA ILE A 35 2.17 15.38 1.40
C ILE A 35 1.34 16.51 0.80
N ALA A 36 1.88 17.73 0.70
CA ALA A 36 1.19 18.82 0.02
C ALA A 36 0.80 18.44 -1.42
N LYS A 37 1.77 17.90 -2.17
CA LYS A 37 1.57 17.45 -3.56
C LYS A 37 0.61 16.26 -3.67
N ALA A 38 0.69 15.30 -2.74
CA ALA A 38 -0.18 14.14 -2.72
C ALA A 38 -1.63 14.55 -2.51
N ILE A 39 -1.88 15.43 -1.53
CA ILE A 39 -3.23 15.96 -1.27
C ILE A 39 -3.73 16.76 -2.48
N GLU A 40 -2.91 17.64 -3.06
CA GLU A 40 -3.28 18.41 -4.26
C GLU A 40 -3.62 17.50 -5.45
N ALA A 41 -2.84 16.45 -5.71
CA ALA A 41 -3.10 15.49 -6.77
C ALA A 41 -4.41 14.73 -6.53
N ILE A 42 -4.66 14.29 -5.29
CA ILE A 42 -5.92 13.62 -4.93
C ILE A 42 -7.11 14.58 -5.11
N ARG A 43 -7.01 15.85 -4.68
CA ARG A 43 -8.07 16.84 -4.89
C ARG A 43 -8.33 17.12 -6.37
N THR A 44 -7.28 17.16 -7.18
CA THR A 44 -7.40 17.31 -8.63
C THR A 44 -8.14 16.12 -9.24
N PHE A 45 -7.81 14.91 -8.79
CA PHE A 45 -8.52 13.69 -9.20
C PHE A 45 -10.00 13.73 -8.79
N GLU A 46 -10.32 14.08 -7.55
CA GLU A 46 -11.70 14.21 -7.05
C GLU A 46 -12.50 15.28 -7.81
N ALA A 47 -11.87 16.36 -8.28
CA ALA A 47 -12.54 17.38 -9.08
C ALA A 47 -12.94 16.91 -10.48
N ALA A 48 -12.19 15.95 -11.05
CA ALA A 48 -12.52 15.31 -12.31
C ALA A 48 -13.47 14.11 -12.15
N HIS A 49 -13.57 13.57 -10.93
CA HIS A 49 -14.38 12.42 -10.56
C HIS A 49 -15.34 12.81 -9.43
N GLU A 50 -15.52 11.93 -8.45
CA GLU A 50 -16.23 12.24 -7.22
C GLU A 50 -15.28 12.15 -6.02
N PRO A 51 -15.65 12.76 -4.87
CA PRO A 51 -14.83 12.69 -3.67
C PRO A 51 -14.67 11.28 -3.13
N PHE A 52 -13.48 11.00 -2.60
CA PHE A 52 -13.25 9.81 -1.78
C PHE A 52 -14.04 9.88 -0.47
N LYS A 53 -14.22 8.73 0.20
CA LYS A 53 -14.90 8.67 1.50
C LYS A 53 -14.24 9.60 2.52
N GLU A 54 -12.92 9.54 2.57
CA GLU A 54 -12.05 10.33 3.43
C GLU A 54 -10.60 10.17 2.98
N ILE A 55 -9.79 11.18 3.28
CA ILE A 55 -8.34 11.14 3.12
C ILE A 55 -7.73 11.20 4.51
N ILE A 56 -6.89 10.21 4.85
CA ILE A 56 -6.23 10.10 6.15
C ILE A 56 -4.72 10.17 5.93
N VAL A 57 -4.08 11.18 6.50
CA VAL A 57 -2.63 11.24 6.61
C VAL A 57 -2.21 10.73 7.99
N VAL A 58 -1.33 9.73 7.99
CA VAL A 58 -0.75 9.20 9.23
C VAL A 58 0.64 9.79 9.41
N ASN A 59 0.76 10.79 10.27
CA ASN A 59 2.05 11.39 10.60
C ASN A 59 2.78 10.55 11.65
N ASP A 60 3.85 9.87 11.25
CA ASP A 60 4.63 8.94 12.09
C ASP A 60 5.73 9.66 12.88
N GLY A 61 5.35 10.68 13.65
CA GLY A 61 6.29 11.45 14.48
C GLY A 61 7.29 12.29 13.69
N SER A 62 6.86 12.92 12.60
CA SER A 62 7.71 13.82 11.80
C SER A 62 8.28 14.97 12.64
N LYS A 63 9.51 15.37 12.29
CA LYS A 63 10.22 16.52 12.87
C LYS A 63 10.23 17.75 11.96
N ASP A 64 9.74 17.60 10.73
CA ASP A 64 9.58 18.69 9.77
C ASP A 64 8.14 19.26 9.81
N HIS A 65 7.80 20.04 8.78
CA HIS A 65 6.51 20.71 8.64
C HIS A 65 5.36 19.80 8.14
N THR A 66 5.53 18.47 8.12
CA THR A 66 4.48 17.54 7.66
C THR A 66 3.16 17.77 8.39
N LYS A 67 3.20 17.85 9.73
CA LYS A 67 2.01 18.05 10.55
C LYS A 67 1.29 19.38 10.24
N SER A 68 2.03 20.48 10.18
CA SER A 68 1.43 21.80 9.95
C SER A 68 0.77 21.88 8.58
N ILE A 69 1.40 21.30 7.55
CA ILE A 69 0.85 21.25 6.19
C ILE A 69 -0.49 20.50 6.15
N VAL A 70 -0.59 19.35 6.82
CA VAL A 70 -1.85 18.57 6.86
C VAL A 70 -2.95 19.34 7.58
N LEU A 71 -2.64 20.04 8.68
CA LEU A 71 -3.63 20.81 9.43
C LEU A 71 -4.20 22.00 8.64
N GLU A 72 -3.47 22.50 7.64
CA GLU A 72 -3.93 23.56 6.73
C GLU A 72 -4.79 23.02 5.58
N CYS A 73 -4.83 21.70 5.38
CA CYS A 73 -5.61 21.07 4.32
C CYS A 73 -7.03 20.71 4.78
N GLU A 74 -8.03 21.39 4.22
CA GLU A 74 -9.43 21.10 4.52
C GLU A 74 -9.84 19.68 4.08
N GLY A 75 -10.69 19.04 4.88
CA GLY A 75 -11.24 17.70 4.57
C GLY A 75 -10.20 16.57 4.59
N VAL A 76 -9.04 16.77 5.22
CA VAL A 76 -8.02 15.74 5.44
C VAL A 76 -7.96 15.40 6.92
N LEU A 77 -8.05 14.12 7.26
CA LEU A 77 -7.93 13.63 8.63
C LEU A 77 -6.46 13.39 8.96
N LEU A 78 -6.02 13.89 10.11
CA LEU A 78 -4.67 13.66 10.61
C LEU A 78 -4.70 12.64 11.75
N LEU A 79 -3.97 11.54 11.58
CA LEU A 79 -3.57 10.65 12.66
C LEU A 79 -2.13 10.96 13.05
N ASP A 80 -1.94 11.67 14.17
CA ASP A 80 -0.66 12.21 14.60
C ASP A 80 0.00 11.34 15.69
N LYS A 81 1.08 10.65 15.34
CA LYS A 81 1.85 9.81 16.26
C LYS A 81 2.93 10.64 16.93
N GLN A 82 3.16 10.41 18.22
CA GLN A 82 4.13 11.18 19.01
C GLN A 82 5.60 10.88 18.65
N GLN A 83 5.85 9.68 18.15
CA GLN A 83 7.18 9.22 17.74
C GLN A 83 7.06 8.32 16.51
N ASN A 84 8.17 8.16 15.80
CA ASN A 84 8.26 7.23 14.68
C ASN A 84 8.23 5.78 15.18
N GLU A 85 7.23 5.03 14.76
CA GLU A 85 7.08 3.59 15.04
C GLU A 85 7.30 2.72 13.80
N GLY A 86 7.52 3.34 12.65
CA GLY A 86 7.83 2.71 11.38
C GLY A 86 6.67 2.73 10.39
N LYS A 87 7.02 2.61 9.10
CA LYS A 87 6.05 2.69 8.00
C LYS A 87 4.90 1.68 8.15
N GLY A 88 5.20 0.45 8.52
CA GLY A 88 4.19 -0.58 8.77
C GLY A 88 3.22 -0.18 9.87
N ALA A 89 3.70 0.36 11.00
CA ALA A 89 2.83 0.86 12.06
C ALA A 89 1.90 1.98 11.57
N ALA A 90 2.46 2.96 10.83
CA ALA A 90 1.68 4.05 10.26
C ALA A 90 0.59 3.55 9.30
N VAL A 91 0.94 2.62 8.39
CA VAL A 91 -0.02 2.00 7.48
C VAL A 91 -1.09 1.24 8.26
N ARG A 92 -0.71 0.36 9.19
CA ARG A 92 -1.67 -0.41 9.99
C ARG A 92 -2.68 0.49 10.71
N ASP A 93 -2.19 1.51 11.39
CA ASP A 93 -3.04 2.39 12.19
C ASP A 93 -4.00 3.19 11.28
N GLY A 94 -3.52 3.65 10.11
CA GLY A 94 -4.36 4.31 9.11
C GLY A 94 -5.40 3.39 8.49
N MET A 95 -5.00 2.19 8.06
CA MET A 95 -5.88 1.20 7.44
C MET A 95 -6.98 0.73 8.39
N LEU A 96 -6.66 0.52 9.68
CA LEU A 96 -7.65 0.16 10.70
C LEU A 96 -8.57 1.34 11.09
N ARG A 97 -8.11 2.58 10.96
CA ARG A 97 -8.89 3.78 11.30
C ARG A 97 -9.87 4.19 10.20
N ALA A 98 -9.54 3.87 8.96
CA ALA A 98 -10.32 4.16 7.78
C ALA A 98 -11.74 3.55 7.87
N LYS A 99 -12.70 4.17 7.18
CA LYS A 99 -14.14 3.85 7.23
C LYS A 99 -14.75 3.42 5.90
N GLY A 100 -14.04 3.56 4.78
CA GLY A 100 -14.49 3.11 3.46
C GLY A 100 -14.63 1.59 3.38
N ASP A 101 -15.52 1.10 2.54
CA ASP A 101 -15.66 -0.35 2.32
C ASP A 101 -14.40 -0.92 1.66
N TRP A 102 -13.69 -0.06 0.94
CA TRP A 102 -12.34 -0.27 0.45
C TRP A 102 -11.40 0.80 0.98
N VAL A 103 -10.15 0.42 1.18
CA VAL A 103 -9.11 1.32 1.67
C VAL A 103 -7.89 1.19 0.78
N LEU A 104 -7.48 2.28 0.14
CA LEU A 104 -6.24 2.40 -0.61
C LEU A 104 -5.18 3.04 0.28
N PHE A 105 -4.09 2.33 0.51
CA PHE A 105 -2.86 2.93 0.98
C PHE A 105 -1.98 3.30 -0.23
N LEU A 106 -1.50 4.54 -0.25
CA LEU A 106 -0.46 4.98 -1.17
C LEU A 106 0.68 5.70 -0.46
N ASP A 107 1.89 5.58 -1.00
CA ASP A 107 3.05 6.31 -0.49
C ASP A 107 2.87 7.82 -0.68
N ALA A 108 3.27 8.60 0.34
CA ALA A 108 3.20 10.06 0.37
C ALA A 108 3.86 10.76 -0.83
N ASP A 109 4.65 10.01 -1.58
CA ASP A 109 5.49 10.51 -2.63
C ASP A 109 4.93 10.46 -4.03
N MET A 110 3.77 9.83 -4.19
CA MET A 110 3.08 9.71 -5.46
C MET A 110 3.95 9.09 -6.55
N SER A 111 4.92 8.23 -6.20
CA SER A 111 5.68 7.47 -7.19
C SER A 111 4.76 6.60 -8.03
N THR A 112 3.59 6.23 -7.50
CA THR A 112 2.44 5.75 -8.25
C THR A 112 1.39 6.87 -8.26
N PRO A 113 1.02 7.44 -9.41
CA PRO A 113 -0.04 8.46 -9.51
C PRO A 113 -1.39 7.94 -8.99
N ILE A 114 -2.25 8.84 -8.51
CA ILE A 114 -3.56 8.45 -7.95
C ILE A 114 -4.47 7.85 -9.03
N GLU A 115 -4.33 8.30 -10.28
CA GLU A 115 -5.07 7.84 -11.46
C GLU A 115 -4.90 6.34 -11.73
N GLU A 116 -3.85 5.72 -11.19
CA GLU A 116 -3.67 4.27 -11.29
C GLU A 116 -4.74 3.49 -10.52
N ILE A 117 -5.50 4.14 -9.62
CA ILE A 117 -6.65 3.53 -8.93
C ILE A 117 -7.72 3.02 -9.90
N ASP A 118 -7.86 3.64 -11.08
CA ASP A 118 -8.82 3.23 -12.12
C ASP A 118 -8.55 1.81 -12.62
N LYS A 119 -7.29 1.35 -12.54
CA LYS A 119 -6.90 -0.02 -12.89
C LYS A 119 -7.19 -1.02 -11.77
N LEU A 120 -7.28 -0.55 -10.53
CA LEU A 120 -7.55 -1.37 -9.36
C LEU A 120 -9.05 -1.65 -9.22
N ILE A 121 -9.92 -0.67 -9.50
CA ILE A 121 -11.37 -0.78 -9.31
C ILE A 121 -11.97 -2.01 -9.99
N PRO A 122 -11.71 -2.33 -11.27
CA PRO A 122 -12.29 -3.53 -11.89
C PRO A 122 -11.91 -4.85 -11.21
N GLN A 123 -10.81 -4.89 -10.46
CA GLN A 123 -10.34 -6.10 -9.78
C GLN A 123 -11.10 -6.41 -8.50
N THR A 124 -11.89 -5.48 -7.98
CA THR A 124 -12.60 -5.60 -6.70
C THR A 124 -13.77 -6.56 -6.74
N GLU A 125 -14.24 -6.91 -7.95
CA GLU A 125 -15.31 -7.88 -8.15
C GLU A 125 -14.90 -9.30 -7.76
N GLU A 126 -13.62 -9.65 -7.96
CA GLU A 126 -13.11 -11.02 -7.78
C GLU A 126 -12.06 -11.17 -6.68
N HIS A 127 -11.50 -10.06 -6.20
CA HIS A 127 -10.37 -10.05 -5.27
C HIS A 127 -10.71 -9.33 -3.97
N ASP A 128 -10.03 -9.68 -2.89
CA ASP A 128 -10.14 -9.01 -1.60
C ASP A 128 -9.05 -7.93 -1.42
N ILE A 129 -7.92 -8.13 -2.09
CA ILE A 129 -6.71 -7.33 -1.99
C ILE A 129 -6.17 -7.12 -3.40
N ILE A 130 -5.80 -5.89 -3.73
CA ILE A 130 -5.26 -5.53 -5.02
C ILE A 130 -3.98 -4.76 -4.79
N ILE A 131 -2.88 -5.23 -5.36
CA ILE A 131 -1.57 -4.58 -5.26
C ILE A 131 -1.15 -4.04 -6.61
N GLY A 132 -0.70 -2.79 -6.64
CA GLY A 132 0.03 -2.24 -7.77
C GLY A 132 1.36 -2.97 -7.94
N SER A 133 1.81 -3.09 -9.17
CA SER A 133 3.09 -3.71 -9.51
C SER A 133 3.82 -2.94 -10.57
N ARG A 134 5.09 -2.70 -10.30
CA ARG A 134 6.03 -2.04 -11.19
C ARG A 134 6.83 -3.09 -11.98
N ASN A 135 6.69 -4.37 -11.64
CA ASN A 135 7.51 -5.47 -12.14
C ASN A 135 6.73 -6.42 -13.07
N LEU A 136 5.47 -6.10 -13.38
CA LEU A 136 4.71 -6.78 -14.41
C LEU A 136 5.15 -6.31 -15.81
N PRO A 137 4.94 -7.13 -16.86
CA PRO A 137 5.36 -6.78 -18.22
C PRO A 137 4.76 -5.46 -18.74
N ASP A 138 3.51 -5.18 -18.39
CA ASP A 138 2.78 -3.99 -18.85
C ASP A 138 2.96 -2.79 -17.92
N SER A 139 3.79 -2.92 -16.88
CA SER A 139 4.14 -1.79 -16.00
C SER A 139 5.04 -0.81 -16.75
N TYR A 140 4.72 0.49 -16.65
CA TYR A 140 5.57 1.54 -17.21
C TYR A 140 6.41 2.18 -16.11
N LYS A 141 7.74 2.24 -16.32
CA LYS A 141 8.68 2.85 -15.37
C LYS A 141 9.34 4.06 -16.01
N VAL A 142 8.98 5.25 -15.56
CA VAL A 142 9.75 6.47 -15.81
C VAL A 142 10.86 6.48 -14.76
N SER A 143 12.05 6.03 -15.17
CA SER A 143 13.18 5.89 -14.26
C SER A 143 14.43 6.53 -14.86
N ASP A 144 15.06 7.41 -14.10
CA ASP A 144 16.40 7.92 -14.38
C ASP A 144 17.48 7.24 -13.50
N GLN A 145 17.12 6.18 -12.79
CA GLN A 145 18.05 5.50 -11.89
C GLN A 145 19.17 4.77 -12.64
N PRO A 146 20.41 4.80 -12.11
CA PRO A 146 21.52 4.02 -12.63
C PRO A 146 21.21 2.52 -12.72
N LEU A 147 21.77 1.84 -13.72
CA LEU A 147 21.55 0.42 -13.96
C LEU A 147 21.84 -0.45 -12.74
N TYR A 148 22.92 -0.17 -11.98
CA TYR A 148 23.26 -0.95 -10.79
C TYR A 148 22.15 -0.92 -9.73
N ARG A 149 21.48 0.23 -9.53
CA ARG A 149 20.40 0.38 -8.54
C ARG A 149 19.16 -0.40 -8.98
N ARG A 150 18.88 -0.42 -10.29
CA ARG A 150 17.82 -1.25 -10.88
C ARG A 150 18.08 -2.75 -10.67
N TRP A 151 19.32 -3.19 -10.91
CA TRP A 151 19.71 -4.58 -10.71
C TRP A 151 19.63 -4.99 -9.23
N MET A 152 20.11 -4.16 -8.31
CA MET A 152 20.00 -4.39 -6.87
C MET A 152 18.53 -4.49 -6.41
N GLY A 153 17.66 -3.61 -6.90
CA GLY A 153 16.23 -3.68 -6.58
C GLY A 153 15.59 -4.98 -7.08
N LYS A 154 15.91 -5.39 -8.32
CA LYS A 154 15.40 -6.65 -8.91
C LYS A 154 15.90 -7.89 -8.17
N SER A 155 17.20 -7.94 -7.83
CA SER A 155 17.77 -9.09 -7.11
C SER A 155 17.21 -9.21 -5.70
N PHE A 156 17.02 -8.07 -5.01
CA PHE A 156 16.38 -8.05 -3.71
C PHE A 156 14.91 -8.52 -3.81
N ALA A 157 14.13 -8.00 -4.75
CA ALA A 157 12.75 -8.45 -4.96
C ALA A 157 12.66 -9.96 -5.25
N TYR A 158 13.59 -10.51 -6.04
CA TYR A 158 13.68 -11.95 -6.27
C TYR A 158 13.96 -12.73 -4.98
N LEU A 159 14.90 -12.26 -4.16
CA LEU A 159 15.22 -12.88 -2.87
C LEU A 159 14.01 -12.87 -1.93
N VAL A 160 13.30 -11.74 -1.84
CA VAL A 160 12.07 -11.62 -1.02
C VAL A 160 11.03 -12.64 -1.46
N ARG A 161 10.76 -12.77 -2.76
CA ARG A 161 9.83 -13.76 -3.30
C ARG A 161 10.25 -15.18 -2.99
N TRP A 162 11.53 -15.50 -3.16
CA TRP A 162 12.06 -16.82 -2.88
C TRP A 162 11.94 -17.21 -1.39
N ILE A 163 12.28 -16.29 -0.47
CA ILE A 163 12.17 -16.53 0.98
C ILE A 163 10.71 -16.60 1.41
N SER A 164 9.87 -15.67 0.95
CA SER A 164 8.45 -15.62 1.35
C SER A 164 7.64 -16.78 0.75
N GLY A 165 7.98 -17.25 -0.45
CA GLY A 165 7.15 -18.20 -1.21
C GLY A 165 5.94 -17.55 -1.89
N LEU A 166 5.87 -16.22 -1.89
CA LEU A 166 4.80 -15.47 -2.57
C LEU A 166 5.00 -15.48 -4.09
N SER A 167 3.91 -15.60 -4.84
CA SER A 167 3.92 -15.61 -6.30
C SER A 167 4.05 -14.23 -6.94
N PHE A 168 3.68 -13.15 -6.22
CA PHE A 168 3.64 -11.76 -6.73
C PHE A 168 5.02 -11.22 -7.12
N ARG A 169 5.10 -10.47 -8.22
CA ARG A 169 6.36 -9.89 -8.72
C ARG A 169 6.79 -8.62 -7.98
N ASP A 170 5.86 -7.87 -7.40
CA ASP A 170 6.13 -6.66 -6.65
C ASP A 170 5.36 -6.65 -5.33
N THR A 171 5.92 -7.33 -4.33
CA THR A 171 5.33 -7.40 -3.00
C THR A 171 5.33 -6.04 -2.29
N GLN A 172 6.29 -5.17 -2.59
CA GLN A 172 6.60 -3.95 -1.83
C GLN A 172 6.20 -2.64 -2.55
N CYS A 173 5.28 -2.71 -3.51
CA CYS A 173 4.70 -1.50 -4.09
C CYS A 173 3.77 -0.84 -3.05
N GLY A 174 4.05 0.42 -2.72
CA GLY A 174 3.25 1.25 -1.81
C GLY A 174 2.02 1.84 -2.49
N PHE A 175 1.25 1.00 -3.17
CA PHE A 175 -0.03 1.30 -3.80
C PHE A 175 -0.89 0.03 -3.71
N LYS A 176 -1.67 -0.09 -2.63
CA LYS A 176 -2.41 -1.33 -2.30
C LYS A 176 -3.80 -1.01 -1.77
N MET A 177 -4.79 -1.68 -2.33
CA MET A 177 -6.20 -1.52 -1.98
C MET A 177 -6.74 -2.81 -1.36
N MET A 178 -7.48 -2.69 -0.26
CA MET A 178 -7.99 -3.82 0.50
C MET A 178 -9.44 -3.57 0.90
N ASN A 179 -10.28 -4.60 0.80
CA ASN A 179 -11.65 -4.51 1.30
C ASN A 179 -11.68 -4.58 2.84
N ARG A 180 -12.79 -4.13 3.42
CA ARG A 180 -13.03 -4.13 4.87
C ARG A 180 -12.76 -5.48 5.54
N LYS A 181 -13.18 -6.57 4.90
CA LYS A 181 -13.04 -7.93 5.45
C LYS A 181 -11.57 -8.36 5.56
N SER A 182 -10.77 -8.12 4.52
CA SER A 182 -9.36 -8.52 4.50
C SER A 182 -8.52 -7.67 5.43
N LEU A 183 -8.76 -6.34 5.46
CA LEU A 183 -8.01 -5.44 6.34
C LEU A 183 -8.23 -5.77 7.82
N GLU A 184 -9.47 -6.03 8.24
CA GLU A 184 -9.80 -6.36 9.64
C GLU A 184 -9.26 -7.73 10.07
N SER A 185 -9.01 -8.62 9.12
CA SER A 185 -8.42 -9.93 9.40
C SER A 185 -6.89 -9.91 9.43
N ILE A 186 -6.25 -9.06 8.62
CA ILE A 186 -4.80 -9.06 8.42
C ILE A 186 -4.07 -8.10 9.35
N PHE A 187 -4.51 -6.84 9.41
CA PHE A 187 -3.78 -5.78 10.11
C PHE A 187 -3.65 -5.99 11.63
N PRO A 188 -4.64 -6.57 12.36
CA PRO A 188 -4.47 -6.89 13.78
C PRO A 188 -3.43 -7.98 14.06
N GLU A 189 -3.12 -8.84 13.08
CA GLU A 189 -2.11 -9.90 13.20
C GLU A 189 -0.70 -9.47 12.76
N MET A 190 -0.57 -8.27 12.17
CA MET A 190 0.69 -7.73 11.69
C MET A 190 1.66 -7.45 12.85
N LYS A 191 2.89 -7.94 12.74
CA LYS A 191 3.96 -7.81 13.75
C LYS A 191 5.14 -6.99 13.26
N VAL A 192 5.29 -6.85 11.94
CA VAL A 192 6.38 -6.12 11.30
C VAL A 192 5.94 -4.67 11.11
N LEU A 193 6.49 -3.78 11.93
CA LEU A 193 6.17 -2.34 11.88
C LEU A 193 7.09 -1.55 10.92
N GLY A 194 8.18 -2.18 10.44
CA GLY A 194 9.16 -1.60 9.54
C GLY A 194 8.84 -1.82 8.05
N TRP A 195 9.88 -1.86 7.21
CA TRP A 195 9.76 -1.91 5.74
C TRP A 195 9.26 -3.24 5.16
N ALA A 196 9.35 -4.34 5.91
CA ALA A 196 8.91 -5.65 5.44
C ALA A 196 7.42 -5.94 5.68
N PHE A 197 6.65 -4.96 6.20
CA PHE A 197 5.22 -5.11 6.45
C PHE A 197 4.44 -5.48 5.19
N ASP A 198 4.80 -4.92 4.04
CA ASP A 198 4.19 -5.22 2.73
C ASP A 198 4.26 -6.71 2.38
N VAL A 199 5.32 -7.40 2.83
CA VAL A 199 5.46 -8.84 2.63
C VAL A 199 4.63 -9.61 3.67
N GLU A 200 4.61 -9.14 4.92
CA GLU A 200 3.84 -9.77 5.99
C GLU A 200 2.34 -9.78 5.69
N ILE A 201 1.79 -8.66 5.22
CA ILE A 201 0.35 -8.58 4.89
C ILE A 201 -0.03 -9.55 3.76
N LEU A 202 0.86 -9.79 2.79
CA LEU A 202 0.64 -10.74 1.71
C LEU A 202 0.79 -12.20 2.15
N LEU A 203 1.71 -12.49 3.07
CA LEU A 203 1.82 -13.80 3.71
C LEU A 203 0.58 -14.12 4.54
N LEU A 204 0.09 -13.16 5.32
CA LEU A 204 -1.15 -13.29 6.10
C LEU A 204 -2.35 -13.45 5.17
N ALA A 205 -2.41 -12.72 4.06
CA ALA A 205 -3.44 -12.88 3.04
C ALA A 205 -3.46 -14.30 2.47
N GLN A 206 -2.30 -14.83 2.07
CA GLN A 206 -2.17 -16.20 1.57
C GLN A 206 -2.58 -17.23 2.63
N LYS A 207 -2.13 -17.06 3.88
CA LYS A 207 -2.47 -17.97 4.99
C LYS A 207 -3.97 -18.01 5.30
N LYS A 208 -4.68 -16.92 5.02
CA LYS A 208 -6.12 -16.75 5.29
C LYS A 208 -6.98 -16.95 4.04
N ASP A 209 -6.39 -17.43 2.94
CA ASP A 209 -7.05 -17.70 1.66
C ASP A 209 -7.79 -16.49 1.06
N PHE A 210 -7.26 -15.27 1.27
CA PHE A 210 -7.77 -14.07 0.59
C PHE A 210 -7.32 -14.03 -0.88
N ALA A 211 -8.23 -13.62 -1.76
CA ALA A 211 -7.92 -13.45 -3.17
C ALA A 211 -7.12 -12.16 -3.39
N VAL A 212 -5.96 -12.26 -4.05
CA VAL A 212 -5.06 -11.12 -4.28
C VAL A 212 -4.80 -10.94 -5.78
N ALA A 213 -5.10 -9.76 -6.31
CA ALA A 213 -4.73 -9.35 -7.67
C ALA A 213 -3.42 -8.54 -7.66
N GLU A 214 -2.59 -8.75 -8.68
CA GLU A 214 -1.41 -7.92 -8.97
C GLU A 214 -1.65 -7.17 -10.28
N VAL A 215 -1.70 -5.84 -10.22
CA VAL A 215 -2.09 -4.96 -11.34
C VAL A 215 -0.88 -4.16 -11.83
N PRO A 216 -0.60 -4.11 -13.15
CA PRO A 216 0.50 -3.32 -13.67
C PRO A 216 0.19 -1.83 -13.49
N ILE A 217 1.13 -1.08 -12.89
CA ILE A 217 0.98 0.36 -12.69
C ILE A 217 2.11 1.17 -13.33
N VAL A 218 1.83 2.47 -13.51
CA VAL A 218 2.82 3.48 -13.86
C VAL A 218 3.61 3.88 -12.62
N TRP A 219 4.94 3.76 -12.71
CA TRP A 219 5.86 4.18 -11.67
C TRP A 219 6.76 5.30 -12.16
N ILE A 220 6.79 6.39 -11.40
CA ILE A 220 7.61 7.57 -11.67
C ILE A 220 8.66 7.68 -10.58
N ASP A 221 9.93 7.50 -10.94
CA ASP A 221 11.02 7.71 -10.02
C ASP A 221 11.12 9.19 -9.63
N ARG A 222 11.29 9.45 -8.34
CA ARG A 222 11.54 10.79 -7.86
C ARG A 222 12.94 11.28 -8.24
N THR A 223 13.02 12.55 -8.62
CA THR A 223 14.26 13.32 -8.77
C THR A 223 14.86 13.77 -7.43
N PHE A 224 14.07 13.78 -6.34
CA PHE A 224 14.50 14.22 -5.01
C PHE A 224 14.86 13.07 -4.06
N SER A 225 15.75 13.37 -3.11
CA SER A 225 16.47 12.41 -2.26
C SER A 225 15.57 11.38 -1.58
N SER A 226 15.79 10.10 -1.87
CA SER A 226 15.26 9.00 -1.08
C SER A 226 15.87 9.01 0.32
N LYS A 227 15.03 9.08 1.36
CA LYS A 227 15.48 9.02 2.77
C LYS A 227 15.72 7.58 3.24
N VAL A 228 15.49 6.59 2.37
CA VAL A 228 15.73 5.18 2.66
C VAL A 228 17.22 4.91 2.65
N GLN A 229 17.75 4.32 3.73
CA GLN A 229 19.14 3.89 3.82
C GLN A 229 19.26 2.47 3.23
N PRO A 230 19.68 2.29 1.96
CA PRO A 230 19.38 1.07 1.23
C PRO A 230 19.99 -0.19 1.86
N ILE A 231 21.21 -0.10 2.38
CA ILE A 231 21.92 -1.24 2.99
C ILE A 231 21.26 -1.63 4.32
N LYS A 232 21.07 -0.65 5.20
CA LYS A 232 20.47 -0.87 6.53
C LYS A 232 19.05 -1.42 6.38
N THR A 233 18.23 -0.79 5.55
CA THR A 233 16.85 -1.22 5.28
C THR A 233 16.82 -2.63 4.69
N SER A 234 17.68 -2.95 3.72
CA SER A 234 17.73 -4.30 3.14
C SER A 234 18.09 -5.37 4.18
N TRP A 235 18.99 -5.07 5.11
CA TRP A 235 19.38 -5.98 6.18
C TRP A 235 18.26 -6.20 7.21
N GLU A 236 17.64 -5.11 7.69
CA GLU A 236 16.49 -5.18 8.61
C GLU A 236 15.35 -6.00 7.99
N MET A 237 15.05 -5.74 6.70
CA MET A 237 14.06 -6.50 5.96
C MET A 237 14.41 -7.99 5.85
N LEU A 238 15.66 -8.34 5.57
CA LEU A 238 16.08 -9.74 5.48
C LEU A 238 15.88 -10.47 6.81
N LEU A 239 16.24 -9.84 7.93
CA LEU A 239 16.01 -10.40 9.26
C LEU A 239 14.53 -10.60 9.55
N ASP A 240 13.68 -9.64 9.18
CA ASP A 240 12.24 -9.76 9.36
C ASP A 240 11.63 -10.86 8.48
N LEU A 241 12.11 -11.03 7.25
CA LEU A 241 11.71 -12.14 6.37
C LEU A 241 12.06 -13.50 6.95
N ILE A 242 13.26 -13.66 7.52
CA ILE A 242 13.66 -14.90 8.18
C ILE A 242 12.75 -15.16 9.39
N LYS A 243 12.50 -14.15 10.23
CA LYS A 243 11.58 -14.27 11.38
C LYS A 243 10.16 -14.64 10.95
N MET A 244 9.65 -14.06 9.86
CA MET A 244 8.33 -14.39 9.30
C MET A 244 8.29 -15.84 8.83
N ARG A 245 9.31 -16.29 8.10
CA ARG A 245 9.42 -17.68 7.62
C ARG A 245 9.47 -18.70 8.76
N MET A 246 10.13 -18.37 9.87
CA MET A 246 10.19 -19.25 11.05
C MET A 246 8.87 -19.34 11.83
N ARG A 247 7.94 -18.40 11.61
CA ARG A 247 6.63 -18.34 12.29
C ARG A 247 5.48 -18.87 11.44
N SER A 248 5.72 -19.04 10.15
CA SER A 248 4.74 -19.52 9.14
C SER A 248 4.78 -21.03 9.08
#